data_AF-X1QNC3-F1
#
_entry.id   AF-X1QNC3-F1
#
_cell.length_a   1.000
_cell.length_b   1.000
_cell.length_c   1.000
_cell.angle_alpha   90.00
_cell.angle_beta   90.00
_cell.angle_gamma   90.00
#
_symmetry.space_group_name_H-M   'P 1'
#
loop_
_entity.id
_entity.type
_entity.pdbx_description
1 polymer ?
#
loop_
_entity_poly.entity_id
_entity_poly.type
_entity_poly.pdbx_seq_one_letter_code
_entity_poly.pdbx_strand_id
1 'polypeptide(L)'
;MTWEGPPAISSYLLWLAKRRDIPGISLWPEIPFYLAAGEDPTAIKLTLSFLDSRFSLGLDLGELDSDIGNQNEKIARLREEDAEIDEYINRLESGLSLNEEEQVRLA
;
A
#
# COMPACT_ATOMS: atom_id res chain seq x y z
N MET A 1 12.01 16.98 2.31
CA MET A 1 10.81 16.74 1.48
C MET A 1 9.88 17.93 1.65
N THR A 2 9.66 18.69 0.58
CA THR A 2 8.70 19.80 0.52
C THR A 2 7.66 19.41 -0.53
N TRP A 3 6.72 18.55 -0.13
CA TRP A 3 5.56 18.20 -0.95
C TRP A 3 4.45 19.21 -0.68
N GLU A 4 3.79 19.68 -1.73
CA GLU A 4 2.65 20.59 -1.65
C GLU A 4 1.45 19.99 -2.39
N GLY A 5 0.28 20.05 -1.75
CA GLY A 5 -0.97 19.53 -2.30
C GLY A 5 -2.12 19.67 -1.30
N PRO A 6 -3.35 19.29 -1.70
CA PRO A 6 -4.50 19.30 -0.81
C PRO A 6 -4.25 18.41 0.42
N PRO A 7 -4.42 18.92 1.66
CA PRO A 7 -4.17 18.12 2.84
C PRO A 7 -5.29 17.10 3.05
N ALA A 8 -4.92 15.88 3.45
CA ALA A 8 -5.88 14.92 3.98
C ALA A 8 -6.41 15.36 5.36
N ILE A 9 -7.60 14.88 5.73
CA ILE A 9 -8.19 15.12 7.06
C ILE A 9 -7.24 14.64 8.16
N SER A 10 -6.57 13.50 7.98
CA SER A 10 -5.57 12.97 8.91
C SER A 10 -4.43 13.96 9.16
N SER A 11 -3.92 14.62 8.11
CA SER A 11 -2.90 15.65 8.22
C SER A 11 -3.39 16.88 8.99
N TYR A 12 -4.64 17.31 8.77
CA TYR A 12 -5.26 18.39 9.55
C TYR A 12 -5.40 18.03 11.04
N LEU A 13 -5.82 16.80 11.33
CA LEU A 13 -5.93 16.31 12.71
C LEU A 13 -4.58 16.27 13.43
N LEU A 14 -3.53 15.83 12.75
CA LEU A 14 -2.16 15.84 13.29
C LEU A 14 -1.64 17.25 13.53
N TRP A 15 -1.92 18.18 12.60
CA TRP A 15 -1.60 19.59 12.80
C TRP A 15 -2.30 20.17 14.04
N LEU A 16 -3.59 19.84 14.24
CA LEU A 16 -4.34 20.29 15.41
C LEU A 16 -3.84 19.64 16.71
N ALA A 17 -3.51 18.34 16.69
CA ALA A 17 -2.94 17.62 17.83
C ALA A 17 -1.63 18.25 18.29
N LYS A 18 -0.73 18.56 17.34
CA LYS A 18 0.54 19.27 17.62
C LYS A 18 0.32 20.61 18.31
N ARG A 19 -0.70 21.39 17.91
CA ARG A 19 -1.05 22.68 18.55
C ARG A 19 -1.58 22.55 19.98
N ARG A 20 -1.94 21.34 20.39
CA ARG A 20 -2.43 21.02 21.74
C ARG A 20 -1.41 20.18 22.52
N ASP A 21 -0.17 20.08 22.04
CA ASP A 21 0.89 19.25 22.62
C ASP A 21 0.51 17.76 22.74
N ILE A 22 -0.35 17.28 21.84
CA ILE A 22 -0.73 15.87 21.75
C ILE A 22 0.20 15.19 20.73
N PRO A 23 0.98 14.16 21.11
CA PRO A 23 1.78 13.39 20.18
C PRO A 23 0.89 12.68 19.14
N GLY A 24 1.31 12.69 17.88
CA GLY A 24 0.60 12.02 16.80
C GLY A 24 1.54 11.58 15.69
N ILE A 25 1.17 10.52 14.99
CA ILE A 25 1.90 9.98 13.84
C ILE A 25 0.91 9.68 12.71
N SER A 26 1.35 9.83 11.46
CA SER A 26 0.64 9.38 10.27
C SER A 26 1.40 8.22 9.66
N LEU A 27 0.70 7.14 9.31
CA LEU A 27 1.26 6.00 8.60
C LEU A 27 0.69 6.01 7.18
N TRP A 28 1.58 5.91 6.19
CA TRP A 28 1.25 5.91 4.77
C TRP A 28 1.96 4.72 4.14
N PRO A 29 1.39 3.50 4.23
CA PRO A 29 1.95 2.36 3.52
C PRO A 29 1.86 2.61 2.02
N GLU A 30 2.90 2.22 1.28
CA GLU A 30 2.91 2.28 -0.16
C GLU A 30 2.12 1.08 -0.71
N ILE A 31 1.19 1.36 -1.63
CA ILE A 31 0.36 0.37 -2.29
C ILE A 31 0.62 0.50 -3.79
N PRO A 32 0.97 -0.58 -4.50
CA PRO A 32 1.08 -0.54 -5.95
C PRO A 32 -0.23 -0.05 -6.57
N PHE A 33 -0.16 0.93 -7.47
CA PHE A 33 -1.37 1.60 -7.98
C PHE A 33 -2.33 0.63 -8.68
N TYR A 34 -1.82 -0.45 -9.27
CA TYR A 34 -2.61 -1.51 -9.92
C TYR A 34 -3.34 -2.43 -8.94
N LEU A 35 -3.12 -2.24 -7.62
CA LEU A 35 -3.90 -2.84 -6.55
C LEU A 35 -4.83 -1.83 -5.87
N ALA A 36 -4.75 -0.54 -6.21
CA ALA A 36 -5.43 0.53 -5.47
C ALA A 36 -6.96 0.51 -5.60
N ALA A 37 -7.51 -0.19 -6.61
CA ALA A 37 -8.94 -0.40 -6.75
C ALA A 37 -9.51 -1.46 -5.78
N GLY A 38 -8.64 -2.28 -5.18
CA GLY A 38 -8.98 -3.33 -4.23
C GLY A 38 -8.37 -3.09 -2.85
N GLU A 39 -8.51 -4.10 -1.98
CA GLU A 39 -7.79 -4.15 -0.72
C GLU A 39 -6.36 -4.67 -0.95
N ASP A 40 -5.41 -4.14 -0.19
CA ASP A 40 -4.03 -4.65 -0.13
C ASP A 40 -3.77 -5.27 1.26
N PRO A 41 -3.98 -6.59 1.40
CA PRO A 41 -3.68 -7.34 2.62
C PRO A 41 -2.24 -7.16 3.10
N THR A 42 -1.28 -6.93 2.19
CA THR A 42 0.13 -6.70 2.54
C THR A 42 0.28 -5.36 3.28
N ALA A 43 -0.28 -4.28 2.73
CA ALA A 43 -0.25 -2.97 3.36
C ALA A 43 -1.01 -2.93 4.69
N ILE A 44 -2.15 -3.63 4.78
CA ILE A 44 -2.91 -3.78 6.02
C ILE A 44 -2.07 -4.51 7.07
N LYS A 45 -1.53 -5.69 6.72
CA LYS A 45 -0.70 -6.49 7.63
C LYS A 45 0.54 -5.73 8.07
N LEU A 46 1.21 -5.02 7.19
CA LEU A 46 2.38 -4.18 7.50
C LEU A 46 2.02 -3.13 8.57
N THR A 47 0.91 -2.43 8.37
CA THR A 47 0.46 -1.37 9.29
C THR A 47 0.08 -1.94 10.65
N LEU A 48 -0.67 -3.05 10.68
CA LEU A 48 -1.07 -3.71 11.92
C LEU A 48 0.13 -4.31 12.66
N SER A 49 1.07 -4.92 11.94
CA SER A 49 2.30 -5.49 12.54
C SER A 49 3.16 -4.42 13.18
N PHE A 50 3.25 -3.23 12.55
CA PHE A 50 3.93 -2.08 13.15
C PHE A 50 3.29 -1.67 14.49
N LEU A 51 1.96 -1.57 14.52
CA LEU A 51 1.22 -1.20 15.73
C LEU A 51 1.31 -2.29 16.81
N ASP A 52 1.15 -3.56 16.42
CA ASP A 52 1.25 -4.70 17.32
C ASP A 52 2.61 -4.77 17.99
N SER A 53 3.71 -4.66 17.22
CA SER A 53 5.07 -4.62 17.75
C SER A 53 5.29 -3.42 18.67
N ARG A 54 4.81 -2.24 18.27
CA ARG A 54 5.02 -0.98 19.01
C ARG A 54 4.28 -0.92 20.34
N PHE A 55 3.14 -1.58 20.45
CA PHE A 55 2.24 -1.51 21.61
C PHE A 55 2.01 -2.87 22.30
N SER A 56 2.63 -3.94 21.79
CA SER A 56 2.48 -5.32 22.30
C SER A 56 1.02 -5.76 22.41
N LEU A 57 0.27 -5.62 21.31
CA LEU A 57 -1.18 -5.82 21.30
C LEU A 57 -1.59 -7.30 21.27
N GLY A 58 -0.72 -8.19 20.80
CA GLY A 58 -1.00 -9.62 20.68
C GLY A 58 -1.99 -9.93 19.54
N LEU A 59 -1.91 -9.19 18.43
CA LEU A 59 -2.80 -9.39 17.28
C LEU A 59 -2.51 -10.73 16.58
N ASP A 60 -3.56 -11.48 16.26
CA ASP A 60 -3.48 -12.60 15.32
C ASP A 60 -3.71 -12.06 13.90
N LEU A 61 -2.70 -12.19 13.05
CA LEU A 61 -2.69 -11.71 11.66
C LEU A 61 -2.66 -12.87 10.64
N GLY A 62 -2.94 -14.10 11.07
CA GLY A 62 -2.85 -15.29 10.20
C GLY A 62 -3.84 -15.30 9.04
N GLU A 63 -5.02 -14.70 9.19
CA GLU A 63 -5.98 -14.55 8.09
C GLU A 63 -5.40 -13.69 6.95
N LEU A 64 -4.68 -12.61 7.31
CA LEU A 64 -4.01 -11.76 6.32
C LEU A 64 -2.90 -12.51 5.58
N ASP A 65 -2.22 -13.47 6.20
CA ASP A 65 -1.25 -14.33 5.49
C ASP A 65 -1.91 -15.16 4.39
N SER A 66 -3.11 -15.69 4.67
CA SER A 66 -3.91 -16.41 3.69
C SER A 66 -4.36 -15.47 2.55
N ASP A 67 -4.82 -14.27 2.88
CA ASP A 67 -5.27 -13.30 1.88
C ASP A 67 -4.13 -12.80 0.99
N ILE A 68 -2.94 -12.56 1.56
CA ILE A 68 -1.72 -12.24 0.82
C ILE A 68 -1.38 -13.38 -0.15
N GLY A 69 -1.42 -14.63 0.31
CA GLY A 69 -1.18 -15.80 -0.54
C GLY A 69 -2.16 -15.87 -1.72
N ASN A 70 -3.46 -15.72 -1.44
CA ASN A 70 -4.51 -15.73 -2.45
C ASN A 70 -4.36 -14.59 -3.47
N GLN A 71 -3.98 -13.39 -3.03
CA GLN A 71 -3.73 -12.26 -3.91
C GLN A 71 -2.51 -12.52 -4.81
N ASN A 72 -1.41 -13.01 -4.25
CA ASN A 72 -0.19 -13.32 -5.00
C ASN A 72 -0.43 -14.41 -6.06
N GLU A 73 -1.22 -15.44 -5.75
CA GLU A 73 -1.59 -16.46 -6.74
C GLU A 73 -2.40 -15.86 -7.91
N LYS A 74 -3.33 -14.93 -7.63
CA LYS A 74 -4.10 -14.26 -8.69
C LYS A 74 -3.19 -13.41 -9.56
N ILE A 75 -2.27 -12.65 -8.96
CA ILE A 75 -1.28 -11.85 -9.69
C ILE A 75 -0.42 -12.75 -10.57
N ALA A 76 0.09 -13.87 -10.03
CA ALA A 76 0.89 -14.82 -10.79
C ALA A 76 0.15 -15.37 -12.02
N ARG A 77 -1.13 -15.76 -11.85
CA ARG A 77 -1.96 -16.22 -12.99
C ARG A 77 -2.16 -15.14 -14.03
N LEU A 78 -2.43 -13.90 -13.62
CA LEU A 78 -2.58 -12.77 -14.56
C LEU A 78 -1.29 -12.53 -15.36
N ARG A 79 -0.13 -12.63 -14.71
CA ARG A 79 1.18 -12.52 -15.37
C ARG A 79 1.44 -13.64 -16.37
N GLU A 80 0.95 -14.86 -16.09
CA GLU A 80 1.05 -15.99 -17.02
C GLU A 80 0.11 -15.84 -18.23
N GLU A 81 -1.08 -15.27 -18.03
CA GLU A 81 -2.11 -15.10 -19.05
C GLU A 81 -1.87 -13.89 -19.97
N ASP A 82 -1.22 -12.83 -19.46
CA ASP A 82 -0.95 -11.59 -20.19
C ASP A 82 0.53 -11.16 -20.05
N ALA A 83 1.29 -11.41 -21.12
CA ALA A 83 2.72 -11.09 -21.19
C ALA A 83 3.02 -9.59 -21.09
N GLU A 84 2.06 -8.72 -21.44
CA GLU A 84 2.26 -7.28 -21.34
C GLU A 84 2.07 -6.80 -19.90
N ILE A 85 1.08 -7.35 -19.19
CA ILE A 85 0.92 -7.13 -17.75
C ILE A 85 2.17 -7.61 -16.99
N ASP A 86 2.71 -8.77 -17.36
CA ASP A 86 3.97 -9.28 -16.81
C ASP A 86 5.13 -8.30 -17.04
N GLU A 87 5.28 -7.78 -18.27
CA GLU A 87 6.30 -6.78 -18.60
C GLU A 87 6.14 -5.51 -17.76
N TYR A 88 4.93 -4.98 -17.63
CA TYR A 88 4.65 -3.76 -16.88
C TYR A 88 4.96 -3.91 -15.39
N ILE A 89 4.57 -5.02 -14.77
CA ILE A 89 4.90 -5.32 -13.37
C ILE A 89 6.42 -5.45 -13.20
N ASN A 90 7.10 -6.20 -14.08
CA ASN A 90 8.56 -6.36 -14.02
C ASN A 90 9.31 -5.01 -14.12
N ARG A 91 8.83 -4.10 -14.97
CA ARG A 91 9.39 -2.75 -15.10
C ARG A 91 9.24 -1.97 -13.79
N LEU A 92 8.04 -1.97 -13.20
CA LEU A 92 7.77 -1.31 -11.92
C LEU A 92 8.62 -1.89 -10.78
N GLU A 93 8.70 -3.22 -10.65
CA GLU A 93 9.51 -3.92 -9.65
C GLU A 93 11.02 -3.65 -9.81
N SER A 94 11.47 -3.36 -11.04
CA SER A 94 12.85 -2.95 -11.35
C SER A 94 13.11 -1.45 -11.14
N GLY A 95 12.11 -0.68 -10.69
CA GLY A 95 12.21 0.76 -10.45
C GLY A 95 12.08 1.63 -11.71
N LEU A 96 11.61 1.06 -12.82
CA LEU A 96 11.28 1.80 -14.04
C LEU A 96 9.83 2.30 -13.99
N SER A 97 9.58 3.45 -14.60
CA SER A 97 8.23 4.01 -14.71
C SER A 97 7.49 3.50 -15.94
N LEU A 98 6.16 3.50 -15.86
CA LEU A 98 5.25 3.34 -16.98
C LEU A 98 4.76 4.72 -17.45
N ASN A 99 4.49 4.86 -18.75
CA ASN A 99 3.80 6.05 -19.26
C ASN A 99 2.30 6.03 -18.88
N GLU A 100 1.57 7.12 -19.15
CA GLU A 100 0.15 7.23 -18.75
C GLU A 100 -0.75 6.14 -19.37
N GLU A 101 -0.54 5.79 -20.63
CA GLU A 101 -1.35 4.76 -21.32
C GLU A 101 -1.08 3.37 -20.73
N GLU A 102 0.19 3.06 -20.45
CA GLU A 102 0.63 1.81 -19.81
C GLU A 102 0.08 1.70 -18.38
N GLN A 103 0.07 2.79 -17.61
CA GLN A 103 -0.50 2.82 -16.25
C GLN A 103 -2.02 2.55 -16.27
N VAL A 104 -2.75 3.17 -17.22
CA VAL A 104 -4.20 2.95 -17.37
C VAL A 104 -4.50 1.52 -17.78
N ARG A 105 -3.62 0.87 -18.55
CA ARG A 105 -3.81 -0.52 -18.98
C ARG A 105 -3.58 -1.53 -17.85
N LEU A 106 -2.70 -1.19 -16.90
CA LEU A 106 -2.39 -2.05 -15.76
C LEU A 106 -3.38 -1.89 -14.58
N ALA A 107 -4.01 -0.72 -14.45
CA ALA A 107 -4.94 -0.37 -13.37
C ALA A 107 -6.36 -0.95 -13.56
#